data_AF-A0A6H1KSF9-F1
#
_entry.id   AF-A0A6H1KSF9-F1
#
_cell.length_a   1.000
_cell.length_b   1.000
_cell.length_c   1.000
_cell.angle_alpha   90.00
_cell.angle_beta   90.00
_cell.angle_gamma   90.00
#
_symmetry.space_group_name_H-M   'P 1'
#
loop_
_entity.id
_entity.type
_entity.pdbx_description
1 polymer ?
#
loop_
_entity_poly.entity_id
_entity_poly.type
_entity_poly.pdbx_seq_one_letter_code
_entity_poly.pdbx_strand_id
1 'polypeptide(L)'
;MTVRTDSRPHYRVVQWASGNIGSRALRAVLEHPDLTLAGLYAHTPDKAGRDAGELCGLGPTGVIATHDIDEIVALGADCVLYMPRACDMDEVCRLLASGANIVTTRGEFHRAASLDPAGRERVEAACESGKSSIHSTGSSPGFITEALPLALSSIQRRLDGLTIEEFADLSQRDSPGLLFDVMGFGKPPAEYDERRLSVVRDSFGPSLHTVADTLSVPLDSVEAEGEVATAPRAVHIAAGTLRPGTVAAQRITVSGLRDGRPLLRFRATWYCTTDLDRAWDVRATGWHITIDGDAPLDIDLRFPVPLDRMAAMSPSYTANRAVNAVPVLCEASPGIRSTADLPHIVARLG
;
A
#
# COMPACT_ATOMS: atom_id res chain seq x y z
N MET A 1 11.78 43.05 2.09
CA MET A 1 11.71 41.70 2.68
C MET A 1 10.23 41.39 2.86
N THR A 2 9.60 40.88 1.80
CA THR A 2 8.15 40.67 1.77
C THR A 2 7.85 39.41 2.56
N VAL A 3 7.20 39.56 3.71
CA VAL A 3 6.61 38.45 4.45
C VAL A 3 5.57 37.83 3.52
N ARG A 4 5.88 36.69 2.88
CA ARG A 4 4.86 35.84 2.29
C ARG A 4 4.06 35.31 3.47
N THR A 5 2.92 35.93 3.76
CA THR A 5 1.87 35.29 4.54
C THR A 5 1.47 34.04 3.75
N ASP A 6 1.80 32.87 4.28
CA ASP A 6 1.42 31.62 3.65
C ASP A 6 -0.11 31.48 3.75
N SER A 7 -0.81 31.78 2.66
CA SER A 7 -2.26 31.70 2.56
C SER A 7 -2.73 30.30 2.15
N ARG A 8 -1.87 29.29 2.25
CA ARG A 8 -2.19 27.91 1.86
C ARG A 8 -2.96 27.19 2.97
N PRO A 9 -3.92 26.32 2.62
CA PRO A 9 -4.63 25.53 3.62
C PRO A 9 -3.66 24.65 4.40
N HIS A 10 -3.82 24.62 5.73
CA HIS A 10 -3.09 23.73 6.61
C HIS A 10 -4.07 22.64 7.08
N TYR A 11 -3.83 21.38 6.72
CA TYR A 11 -4.78 20.31 7.00
C TYR A 11 -4.50 19.65 8.35
N ARG A 12 -5.54 19.51 9.17
CA ARG A 12 -5.54 18.80 10.45
C ARG A 12 -5.70 17.31 10.18
N VAL A 13 -4.69 16.53 10.53
CA VAL A 13 -4.61 15.10 10.25
C VAL A 13 -4.60 14.28 11.51
N VAL A 14 -5.41 13.24 11.56
CA VAL A 14 -5.32 12.18 12.57
C VAL A 14 -4.57 10.99 11.99
N GLN A 15 -3.59 10.48 12.73
CA GLN A 15 -2.99 9.18 12.41
C GLN A 15 -3.80 8.07 13.08
N TRP A 16 -4.26 7.10 12.29
CA TRP A 16 -4.89 5.90 12.83
C TRP A 16 -3.91 4.72 12.82
N ALA A 17 -3.61 4.20 14.00
CA ALA A 17 -2.59 3.19 14.28
C ALA A 17 -1.14 3.67 14.04
N SER A 18 -0.23 3.18 14.88
CA SER A 18 1.21 3.50 14.89
C SER A 18 2.09 2.25 14.71
N GLY A 19 1.74 1.40 13.75
CA GLY A 19 2.55 0.23 13.35
C GLY A 19 3.77 0.61 12.49
N ASN A 20 4.34 -0.35 11.76
CA ASN A 20 5.52 -0.10 10.91
C ASN A 20 5.27 1.00 9.86
N ILE A 21 4.11 0.96 9.19
CA ILE A 21 3.72 1.98 8.21
C ILE A 21 3.22 3.24 8.94
N GLY A 22 2.30 3.08 9.90
CA GLY A 22 1.70 4.20 10.64
C GLY A 22 2.72 5.08 11.38
N SER A 23 3.80 4.51 11.92
CA SER A 23 4.88 5.30 12.53
C SER A 23 5.68 6.13 11.51
N ARG A 24 5.83 5.65 10.27
CA ARG A 24 6.43 6.43 9.18
C ARG A 24 5.49 7.53 8.69
N ALA A 25 4.20 7.22 8.57
CA ALA A 25 3.19 8.21 8.24
C ALA A 25 3.10 9.31 9.31
N LEU A 26 3.15 8.94 10.59
CA LEU A 26 3.18 9.87 11.71
C LEU A 26 4.37 10.83 11.67
N ARG A 27 5.59 10.32 11.43
CA ARG A 27 6.78 11.18 11.23
C ARG A 27 6.58 12.12 10.05
N ALA A 28 6.13 11.58 8.93
CA ALA A 28 5.92 12.36 7.71
C ALA A 28 4.87 13.46 7.91
N VAL A 29 3.81 13.24 8.69
CA VAL A 29 2.84 14.30 9.06
C VAL A 29 3.49 15.37 9.93
N LEU A 30 4.25 14.98 10.96
CA LEU A 30 4.91 15.93 11.87
C LEU A 30 5.96 16.81 11.17
N GLU A 31 6.57 16.29 10.11
CA GLU A 31 7.59 16.98 9.32
C GLU A 31 7.00 17.69 8.08
N HIS A 32 5.70 17.53 7.78
CA HIS A 32 5.10 18.06 6.56
C HIS A 32 4.83 19.58 6.66
N PRO A 33 5.14 20.37 5.61
CA PRO A 33 4.90 21.81 5.64
C PRO A 33 3.41 22.18 5.73
N ASP A 34 2.56 21.43 5.04
CA ASP A 34 1.12 21.74 4.91
C ASP A 34 0.19 20.90 5.82
N LEU A 35 0.72 20.09 6.76
CA LEU A 35 -0.11 19.27 7.66
C LEU A 35 0.18 19.57 9.14
N THR A 36 -0.84 19.41 9.99
CA THR A 36 -0.72 19.38 11.45
C THR A 36 -1.28 18.09 12.01
N LEU A 37 -0.56 17.43 12.92
CA LEU A 37 -1.09 16.31 13.67
C LEU A 37 -2.15 16.80 14.68
N ALA A 38 -3.40 16.41 14.47
CA ALA A 38 -4.52 16.75 15.35
C ALA A 38 -4.80 15.67 16.40
N GLY A 39 -4.47 14.41 16.11
CA GLY A 39 -4.74 13.28 16.99
C GLY A 39 -4.04 12.00 16.55
N LEU A 40 -3.98 11.03 17.47
CA LEU A 40 -3.45 9.70 17.22
C LEU A 40 -4.40 8.65 17.82
N TYR A 41 -4.96 7.79 16.98
CA TYR A 41 -5.71 6.62 17.45
C TYR A 41 -4.78 5.42 17.59
N ALA A 42 -4.86 4.72 18.72
CA ALA A 42 -4.11 3.52 19.03
C ALA A 42 -5.03 2.38 19.48
N HIS A 43 -5.03 1.28 18.72
CA HIS A 43 -5.86 0.10 19.04
C HIS A 43 -5.48 -0.60 20.36
N THR A 44 -4.21 -0.57 20.75
CA THR A 44 -3.74 -1.27 21.94
C THR A 44 -3.71 -0.32 23.14
N PRO A 45 -4.31 -0.68 24.29
CA PRO A 45 -4.32 0.16 25.50
C PRO A 45 -2.93 0.62 25.93
N ASP A 46 -1.90 -0.23 25.77
CA ASP A 46 -0.51 0.09 26.12
C ASP A 46 0.10 1.30 25.37
N LYS A 47 -0.52 1.66 24.24
CA LYS A 47 -0.13 2.84 23.46
C LYS A 47 -1.02 4.05 23.74
N ALA A 48 -2.24 3.84 24.24
CA ALA A 48 -3.10 4.94 24.65
C ALA A 48 -2.48 5.67 25.86
N GLY A 49 -2.61 6.99 25.90
CA GLY A 49 -1.99 7.84 26.92
C GLY A 49 -0.52 8.18 26.65
N ARG A 50 0.10 7.62 25.60
CA ARG A 50 1.47 7.96 25.20
C ARG A 50 1.49 9.08 24.16
N ASP A 51 2.56 9.87 24.18
CA ASP A 51 2.75 10.94 23.21
C ASP A 51 3.08 10.39 21.80
N ALA A 52 2.46 10.98 20.78
CA ALA A 52 2.61 10.57 19.39
C ALA A 52 4.06 10.71 18.90
N GLY A 53 4.75 11.78 19.26
CA GLY A 53 6.13 12.02 18.91
C GLY A 53 7.09 11.05 19.60
N GLU A 54 6.82 10.65 20.84
CA GLU A 54 7.58 9.57 21.50
C GLU A 54 7.37 8.21 20.81
N LEU A 55 6.14 7.89 20.42
CA LEU A 55 5.80 6.65 19.70
C LEU A 55 6.49 6.54 18.34
N CYS A 56 6.88 7.67 17.74
CA CYS A 56 7.65 7.71 16.51
C CYS A 56 9.09 8.23 16.70
N GLY A 57 9.59 8.42 17.92
CA GLY A 57 10.99 8.78 18.17
C GLY A 57 11.43 10.18 17.68
N LEU A 58 10.51 11.16 17.63
CA LEU A 58 10.82 12.57 17.33
C LEU A 58 10.78 13.49 18.57
N GLY A 59 10.59 12.92 19.77
CA GLY A 59 10.39 13.68 21.01
C GLY A 59 8.92 14.10 21.20
N PRO A 60 8.53 14.65 22.36
CA PRO A 60 7.12 14.89 22.67
C PRO A 60 6.49 15.98 21.80
N THR A 61 5.28 15.74 21.30
CA THR A 61 4.51 16.69 20.47
C THR A 61 3.33 17.32 21.22
N GLY A 62 2.95 16.76 22.38
CA GLY A 62 1.75 17.12 23.13
C GLY A 62 0.47 16.46 22.62
N VAL A 63 0.53 15.71 21.51
CA VAL A 63 -0.61 14.94 20.99
C VAL A 63 -0.60 13.56 21.64
N ILE A 64 -1.55 13.33 22.54
CA ILE A 64 -1.67 12.08 23.28
C ILE A 64 -2.51 11.08 22.50
N ALA A 65 -2.01 9.84 22.38
CA ALA A 65 -2.74 8.78 21.72
C ALA A 65 -3.99 8.39 22.52
N THR A 66 -5.11 8.20 21.83
CA THR A 66 -6.36 7.70 22.42
C THR A 66 -6.75 6.36 21.81
N HIS A 67 -7.60 5.62 22.50
CA HIS A 67 -8.27 4.41 22.00
C HIS A 67 -9.78 4.62 21.84
N ASP A 68 -10.25 5.86 22.02
CA ASP A 68 -11.64 6.24 21.86
C ASP A 68 -11.83 6.96 20.51
N ILE A 69 -12.67 6.39 19.66
CA ILE A 69 -13.03 6.97 18.37
C ILE A 69 -13.90 8.23 18.54
N ASP A 70 -14.67 8.36 19.63
CA ASP A 70 -15.45 9.58 19.91
C ASP A 70 -14.55 10.79 20.11
N GLU A 71 -13.44 10.61 20.83
CA GLU A 71 -12.44 11.64 20.98
C GLU A 71 -11.84 12.04 19.63
N ILE A 72 -11.58 11.08 18.73
CA ILE A 72 -11.08 11.34 17.38
C ILE A 72 -12.09 12.12 16.54
N VAL A 73 -13.35 11.71 16.54
CA VAL A 73 -14.43 12.36 15.79
C VAL A 73 -14.62 13.81 16.29
N ALA A 74 -14.53 14.04 17.59
CA ALA A 74 -14.67 15.37 18.19
C ALA A 74 -13.54 16.36 17.81
N LEU A 75 -12.40 15.88 17.29
CA LEU A 75 -11.28 16.75 16.89
C LEU A 75 -11.56 17.61 15.65
N GLY A 76 -12.58 17.27 14.86
CA GLY A 76 -12.87 17.94 13.60
C GLY A 76 -11.65 17.96 12.66
N ALA A 77 -11.06 16.80 12.44
CA ALA A 77 -9.90 16.66 11.54
C ALA A 77 -10.34 16.68 10.08
N ASP A 78 -9.52 17.26 9.21
CA ASP A 78 -9.78 17.30 7.77
C ASP A 78 -9.56 15.92 7.14
N CYS A 79 -8.63 15.14 7.68
CA CYS A 79 -8.33 13.80 7.19
C CYS A 79 -7.84 12.85 8.30
N VAL A 80 -8.17 11.57 8.15
CA VAL A 80 -7.64 10.45 8.92
C VAL A 80 -6.77 9.58 8.00
N LEU A 81 -5.52 9.38 8.39
CA LEU A 81 -4.64 8.37 7.80
C LEU A 81 -4.98 7.00 8.40
N TYR A 82 -5.93 6.31 7.79
CA TYR A 82 -6.49 5.04 8.26
C TYR A 82 -5.60 3.85 7.89
N MET A 83 -4.75 3.38 8.81
CA MET A 83 -3.76 2.32 8.52
C MET A 83 -3.80 1.12 9.50
N PRO A 84 -4.98 0.57 9.85
CA PRO A 84 -5.04 -0.59 10.74
C PRO A 84 -4.62 -1.88 10.04
N ARG A 85 -4.40 -2.92 10.86
CA ARG A 85 -4.09 -4.28 10.37
C ARG A 85 -5.27 -4.92 9.64
N ALA A 86 -6.50 -4.62 10.04
CA ALA A 86 -7.74 -5.07 9.40
C ALA A 86 -8.66 -3.86 9.26
N CYS A 87 -9.40 -3.79 8.15
CA CYS A 87 -10.39 -2.74 7.96
C CYS A 87 -11.62 -3.04 8.82
N ASP A 88 -12.14 -2.02 9.47
CA ASP A 88 -13.44 -2.04 10.15
C ASP A 88 -14.37 -1.04 9.45
N MET A 89 -15.45 -1.56 8.86
CA MET A 89 -16.38 -0.77 8.07
C MET A 89 -17.19 0.20 8.94
N ASP A 90 -17.42 -0.12 10.22
CA ASP A 90 -18.15 0.74 11.14
C ASP A 90 -17.28 1.94 11.54
N GLU A 91 -15.98 1.71 11.79
CA GLU A 91 -14.99 2.79 12.00
C GLU A 91 -14.93 3.70 10.78
N VAL A 92 -14.77 3.12 9.58
CA VAL A 92 -14.68 3.88 8.31
C VAL A 92 -15.92 4.74 8.09
N CYS A 93 -17.12 4.16 8.21
CA CYS A 93 -18.37 4.90 8.00
C CYS A 93 -18.54 6.03 9.02
N ARG A 94 -18.18 5.78 10.29
CA ARG A 94 -18.29 6.78 11.35
C ARG A 94 -17.36 7.96 11.14
N LEU A 95 -16.11 7.69 10.78
CA LEU A 95 -15.13 8.74 10.46
C LEU A 95 -15.58 9.56 9.24
N LEU A 96 -16.02 8.91 8.16
CA LEU A 96 -16.51 9.61 6.96
C LEU A 96 -17.74 10.47 7.28
N ALA A 97 -18.71 9.94 8.02
CA ALA A 97 -19.92 10.68 8.38
C ALA A 97 -19.65 11.90 9.28
N SER A 98 -18.51 11.92 9.99
CA SER A 98 -18.07 13.09 10.77
C SER A 98 -17.57 14.26 9.92
N GLY A 99 -17.33 14.02 8.63
CA GLY A 99 -16.77 14.99 7.69
C GLY A 99 -15.26 14.85 7.46
N ALA A 100 -14.58 13.98 8.21
CA ALA A 100 -13.18 13.68 7.96
C ALA A 100 -13.01 12.84 6.68
N ASN A 101 -12.09 13.24 5.81
CA ASN A 101 -11.64 12.40 4.69
C ASN A 101 -10.81 11.23 5.22
N ILE A 102 -10.70 10.15 4.45
CA ILE A 102 -9.84 9.01 4.79
C ILE A 102 -8.86 8.73 3.67
N VAL A 103 -7.56 8.87 3.95
CA VAL A 103 -6.54 8.22 3.13
C VAL A 103 -6.14 6.92 3.82
N THR A 104 -6.18 5.80 3.11
CA THR A 104 -5.91 4.49 3.68
C THR A 104 -4.89 3.68 2.91
N THR A 105 -4.22 2.74 3.59
CA THR A 105 -3.40 1.68 2.96
C THR A 105 -4.13 0.34 2.93
N ARG A 106 -5.45 0.36 3.16
CA ARG A 106 -6.35 -0.80 3.12
C ARG A 106 -6.80 -1.04 1.68
N GLY A 107 -6.49 -2.21 1.14
CA GLY A 107 -6.70 -2.53 -0.28
C GLY A 107 -8.17 -2.56 -0.72
N GLU A 108 -9.10 -2.61 0.24
CA GLU A 108 -10.54 -2.68 0.06
C GLU A 108 -11.09 -1.51 -0.80
N PHE A 109 -10.44 -0.33 -0.78
CA PHE A 109 -10.95 0.89 -1.42
C PHE A 109 -10.20 1.30 -2.70
N HIS A 110 -9.38 0.42 -3.31
CA HIS A 110 -8.74 0.73 -4.61
C HIS A 110 -9.77 0.88 -5.74
N ARG A 111 -10.86 0.11 -5.67
CA ARG A 111 -11.95 0.14 -6.66
C ARG A 111 -13.30 -0.01 -5.97
N ALA A 112 -14.15 1.02 -6.04
CA ALA A 112 -15.47 1.02 -5.41
C ALA A 112 -16.33 -0.18 -5.83
N ALA A 113 -16.30 -0.54 -7.13
CA ALA A 113 -17.06 -1.66 -7.67
C ALA A 113 -16.55 -3.05 -7.24
N SER A 114 -15.43 -3.12 -6.52
CA SER A 114 -14.90 -4.37 -5.95
C SER A 114 -15.29 -4.59 -4.49
N LEU A 115 -15.91 -3.60 -3.83
CA LEU A 115 -16.51 -3.81 -2.51
C LEU A 115 -17.78 -4.65 -2.61
N ASP A 116 -18.16 -5.30 -1.51
CA ASP A 116 -19.49 -5.87 -1.40
C ASP A 116 -20.55 -4.75 -1.58
N PRO A 117 -21.67 -4.99 -2.29
CA PRO A 117 -22.63 -3.94 -2.59
C PRO A 117 -23.19 -3.21 -1.36
N ALA A 118 -23.42 -3.92 -0.26
CA ALA A 118 -23.97 -3.32 0.95
C ALA A 118 -22.91 -2.48 1.70
N GLY A 119 -21.68 -2.99 1.81
CA GLY A 119 -20.55 -2.24 2.35
C GLY A 119 -20.23 -0.99 1.52
N ARG A 120 -20.31 -1.09 0.19
CA ARG A 120 -20.17 0.05 -0.72
C ARG A 120 -21.22 1.12 -0.46
N GLU A 121 -22.50 0.74 -0.45
CA GLU A 121 -23.62 1.68 -0.23
C GLU A 121 -23.48 2.40 1.12
N ARG A 122 -23.10 1.68 2.17
CA ARG A 122 -22.87 2.26 3.50
C ARG A 122 -21.76 3.32 3.49
N VAL A 123 -20.65 3.05 2.80
CA VAL A 123 -19.52 3.99 2.70
C VAL A 123 -19.88 5.20 1.84
N GLU A 124 -20.56 4.98 0.72
CA GLU A 124 -21.03 6.07 -0.16
C GLU A 124 -22.02 6.99 0.59
N ALA A 125 -22.96 6.44 1.35
CA ALA A 125 -23.88 7.21 2.18
C ALA A 125 -23.16 7.99 3.29
N ALA A 126 -22.13 7.40 3.91
CA ALA A 126 -21.31 8.10 4.90
C ALA A 126 -20.51 9.26 4.29
N CYS A 127 -19.91 9.04 3.11
CA CYS A 127 -19.22 10.09 2.34
C CYS A 127 -20.19 11.24 2.00
N GLU A 128 -21.40 10.93 1.55
CA GLU A 128 -22.42 11.93 1.22
C GLU A 128 -22.83 12.76 2.44
N SER A 129 -23.17 12.08 3.55
CA SER A 129 -23.58 12.75 4.80
C SER A 129 -22.48 13.64 5.36
N GLY A 130 -21.22 13.18 5.34
CA GLY A 130 -20.08 13.94 5.85
C GLY A 130 -19.51 14.96 4.86
N LYS A 131 -19.91 14.90 3.59
CA LYS A 131 -19.22 15.58 2.48
C LYS A 131 -17.72 15.26 2.45
N SER A 132 -17.41 13.99 2.67
CA SER A 132 -16.04 13.47 2.80
C SER A 132 -15.75 12.42 1.74
N SER A 133 -14.48 12.07 1.61
CA SER A 133 -13.98 11.13 0.62
C SER A 133 -13.06 10.08 1.24
N ILE A 134 -13.00 8.89 0.64
CA ILE A 134 -12.01 7.86 0.98
C ILE A 134 -11.17 7.48 -0.24
N HIS A 135 -9.86 7.35 -0.06
CA HIS A 135 -8.92 6.92 -1.10
C HIS A 135 -7.93 5.89 -0.54
N SER A 136 -7.82 4.73 -1.19
CA SER A 136 -6.75 3.76 -0.92
C SER A 136 -5.53 4.03 -1.78
N THR A 137 -4.35 4.01 -1.15
CA THR A 137 -3.07 4.06 -1.85
C THR A 137 -1.97 3.35 -1.06
N GLY A 138 -0.86 3.05 -1.73
CA GLY A 138 0.32 2.45 -1.13
C GLY A 138 1.47 2.39 -2.13
N SER A 139 2.48 1.58 -1.83
CA SER A 139 3.54 1.27 -2.79
C SER A 139 3.06 0.24 -3.81
N SER A 140 2.62 -0.92 -3.33
CA SER A 140 1.98 -2.01 -4.06
C SER A 140 0.89 -2.66 -3.17
N PRO A 141 -0.42 -2.49 -3.47
CA PRO A 141 -1.00 -1.73 -4.57
C PRO A 141 -1.00 -0.19 -4.35
N GLY A 142 -1.18 0.58 -5.43
CA GLY A 142 -1.31 2.05 -5.42
C GLY A 142 -0.31 2.77 -6.33
N PHE A 143 0.94 2.92 -5.89
CA PHE A 143 1.96 3.61 -6.69
C PHE A 143 2.37 2.79 -7.91
N ILE A 144 2.98 1.62 -7.69
CA ILE A 144 3.55 0.83 -8.77
C ILE A 144 2.49 0.12 -9.60
N THR A 145 1.34 -0.19 -9.01
CA THR A 145 0.25 -0.92 -9.68
C THR A 145 -0.80 0.00 -10.28
N GLU A 146 -0.79 1.30 -10.00
CA GLU A 146 -1.77 2.25 -10.55
C GLU A 146 -1.13 3.53 -11.07
N ALA A 147 -0.55 4.33 -10.19
CA ALA A 147 -0.08 5.67 -10.54
C ALA A 147 1.00 5.67 -11.63
N LEU A 148 2.00 4.79 -11.48
CA LEU A 148 3.08 4.68 -12.46
C LEU A 148 2.58 4.10 -13.79
N PRO A 149 1.82 2.98 -13.84
CA PRO A 149 1.21 2.48 -15.08
C PRO A 149 0.40 3.55 -15.83
N LEU A 150 -0.42 4.34 -15.11
CA LEU A 150 -1.21 5.40 -15.72
C LEU A 150 -0.31 6.50 -16.32
N ALA A 151 0.75 6.91 -15.61
CA ALA A 151 1.71 7.87 -16.15
C ALA A 151 2.43 7.33 -17.41
N LEU A 152 2.88 6.07 -17.38
CA LEU A 152 3.57 5.42 -18.51
C LEU A 152 2.64 5.19 -19.72
N SER A 153 1.33 5.06 -19.49
CA SER A 153 0.34 4.92 -20.56
C SER A 153 0.22 6.16 -21.45
N SER A 154 0.60 7.34 -20.95
CA SER A 154 0.45 8.62 -21.68
C SER A 154 1.24 8.70 -22.99
N ILE A 155 2.25 7.85 -23.15
CA ILE A 155 3.07 7.75 -24.37
C ILE A 155 2.74 6.51 -25.22
N GLN A 156 1.66 5.79 -24.89
CA GLN A 156 1.20 4.59 -25.61
C GLN A 156 0.00 4.94 -26.50
N ARG A 157 0.00 4.52 -27.76
CA ARG A 157 -1.23 4.51 -28.59
C ARG A 157 -1.85 3.12 -28.66
N ARG A 158 -1.06 2.07 -28.42
CA ARG A 158 -1.49 0.68 -28.28
C ARG A 158 -0.74 0.04 -27.13
N LEU A 159 -1.48 -0.55 -26.19
CA LEU A 159 -0.95 -1.35 -25.10
C LEU A 159 -1.27 -2.83 -25.38
N ASP A 160 -0.23 -3.62 -25.63
CA ASP A 160 -0.36 -5.07 -25.85
C ASP A 160 -0.14 -5.85 -24.53
N GLY A 161 0.63 -5.30 -23.60
CA GLY A 161 0.83 -5.85 -22.26
C GLY A 161 1.64 -4.94 -21.34
N LEU A 162 1.38 -4.99 -20.03
CA LEU A 162 2.18 -4.35 -18.99
C LEU A 162 2.42 -5.34 -17.87
N THR A 163 3.69 -5.66 -17.62
CA THR A 163 4.10 -6.54 -16.51
C THR A 163 4.94 -5.74 -15.52
N ILE A 164 4.50 -5.72 -14.27
CA ILE A 164 5.24 -5.22 -13.12
C ILE A 164 5.76 -6.43 -12.36
N GLU A 165 7.06 -6.45 -12.10
CA GLU A 165 7.69 -7.43 -11.23
C GLU A 165 8.23 -6.73 -9.99
N GLU A 166 7.93 -7.30 -8.83
CA GLU A 166 8.47 -6.85 -7.55
C GLU A 166 9.47 -7.87 -7.02
N PHE A 167 10.62 -7.39 -6.56
CA PHE A 167 11.66 -8.21 -5.95
C PHE A 167 11.91 -7.76 -4.52
N ALA A 168 11.75 -8.67 -3.56
CA ALA A 168 12.05 -8.42 -2.16
C ALA A 168 12.98 -9.49 -1.60
N ASP A 169 14.21 -9.07 -1.27
CA ASP A 169 15.15 -9.85 -0.49
C ASP A 169 14.81 -9.72 1.00
N LEU A 170 14.52 -10.85 1.63
CA LEU A 170 14.11 -10.98 3.03
C LEU A 170 15.21 -11.60 3.89
N SER A 171 16.41 -11.83 3.36
CA SER A 171 17.53 -12.45 4.07
C SER A 171 17.98 -11.69 5.31
N GLN A 172 17.83 -10.35 5.32
CA GLN A 172 18.17 -9.50 6.46
C GLN A 172 16.95 -9.09 7.30
N ARG A 173 15.78 -9.67 7.03
CA ARG A 173 14.57 -9.37 7.81
C ARG A 173 14.49 -10.24 9.06
N ASP A 174 14.74 -9.64 10.21
CA ASP A 174 14.61 -10.31 11.51
C ASP A 174 13.15 -10.34 11.97
N SER A 175 12.34 -11.23 11.37
CA SER A 175 10.95 -11.44 11.76
C SER A 175 10.54 -12.91 11.60
N PRO A 176 11.01 -13.81 12.48
CA PRO A 176 10.80 -15.26 12.36
C PRO A 176 9.33 -15.66 12.19
N GLY A 177 8.43 -15.09 12.99
CA GLY A 177 7.00 -15.42 12.90
C GLY A 177 6.38 -15.05 11.55
N LEU A 178 6.81 -13.94 10.95
CA LEU A 178 6.32 -13.57 9.62
C LEU A 178 6.93 -14.48 8.54
N LEU A 179 8.25 -14.67 8.56
CA LEU A 179 8.93 -15.44 7.52
C LEU A 179 8.55 -16.92 7.57
N PHE A 180 8.51 -17.52 8.75
CA PHE A 180 8.29 -18.96 8.91
C PHE A 180 6.80 -19.31 9.08
N ASP A 181 6.06 -18.59 9.93
CA ASP A 181 4.68 -18.98 10.22
C ASP A 181 3.70 -18.50 9.15
N VAL A 182 3.86 -17.25 8.70
CA VAL A 182 2.93 -16.61 7.76
C VAL A 182 3.32 -16.85 6.30
N MET A 183 4.59 -16.59 5.93
CA MET A 183 5.05 -16.73 4.54
C MET A 183 5.39 -18.19 4.21
N GLY A 184 5.88 -18.95 5.20
CA GLY A 184 6.17 -20.37 5.05
C GLY A 184 7.60 -20.68 4.59
N PHE A 185 8.52 -19.72 4.65
CA PHE A 185 9.94 -20.01 4.44
C PHE A 185 10.43 -21.05 5.45
N GLY A 186 11.33 -21.93 5.01
CA GLY A 186 11.87 -23.00 5.86
C GLY A 186 10.91 -24.19 6.06
N LYS A 187 9.68 -24.12 5.52
CA LYS A 187 8.74 -25.26 5.50
C LYS A 187 8.94 -26.11 4.23
N PRO A 188 8.46 -27.37 4.21
CA PRO A 188 8.38 -28.15 2.97
C PRO A 188 7.58 -27.40 1.90
N PRO A 189 7.96 -27.52 0.61
CA PRO A 189 7.21 -26.89 -0.47
C PRO A 189 5.79 -27.46 -0.53
N ALA A 190 4.81 -26.58 -0.72
CA ALA A 190 3.41 -26.90 -0.90
C ALA A 190 2.83 -26.02 -2.01
N GLU A 191 1.87 -26.57 -2.75
CA GLU A 191 1.13 -25.82 -3.76
C GLU A 191 0.26 -24.74 -3.10
N TYR A 192 -0.01 -23.67 -3.85
CA TYR A 192 -0.95 -22.65 -3.42
C TYR A 192 -2.37 -23.19 -3.54
N ASP A 193 -3.06 -23.29 -2.40
CA ASP A 193 -4.49 -23.62 -2.38
C ASP A 193 -5.34 -22.45 -2.91
N GLU A 194 -6.58 -22.75 -3.31
CA GLU A 194 -7.51 -21.77 -3.87
C GLU A 194 -7.79 -20.60 -2.91
N ARG A 195 -7.75 -20.86 -1.60
CA ARG A 195 -7.94 -19.82 -0.59
C ARG A 195 -6.80 -18.80 -0.61
N ARG A 196 -5.54 -19.25 -0.70
CA ARG A 196 -4.37 -18.36 -0.83
C ARG A 196 -4.40 -17.61 -2.15
N LEU A 197 -4.78 -18.27 -3.24
CA LEU A 197 -4.92 -17.62 -4.55
C LEU A 197 -6.01 -16.56 -4.54
N SER A 198 -7.16 -16.82 -3.92
CA SER A 198 -8.23 -15.82 -3.78
C SER A 198 -7.75 -14.59 -3.03
N VAL A 199 -7.09 -14.76 -1.88
CA VAL A 199 -6.56 -13.63 -1.10
C VAL A 199 -5.62 -12.77 -1.95
N VAL A 200 -4.78 -13.39 -2.78
CA VAL A 200 -3.86 -12.67 -3.67
C VAL A 200 -4.61 -11.95 -4.80
N ARG A 201 -5.60 -12.60 -5.43
CA ARG A 201 -6.47 -11.94 -6.44
C ARG A 201 -7.20 -10.75 -5.83
N ASP A 202 -7.79 -10.91 -4.66
CA ASP A 202 -8.56 -9.87 -3.98
C ASP A 202 -7.68 -8.70 -3.54
N SER A 203 -6.38 -8.95 -3.28
CA SER A 203 -5.42 -7.91 -2.88
C SER A 203 -4.96 -7.01 -4.04
N PHE A 204 -4.78 -7.56 -5.26
CA PHE A 204 -4.22 -6.82 -6.40
C PHE A 204 -5.21 -6.59 -7.55
N GLY A 205 -6.21 -7.45 -7.70
CA GLY A 205 -7.22 -7.38 -8.75
C GLY A 205 -7.94 -6.04 -8.84
N PRO A 206 -8.44 -5.45 -7.72
CA PRO A 206 -9.06 -4.13 -7.73
C PRO A 206 -8.16 -3.03 -8.33
N SER A 207 -6.86 -3.09 -8.03
CA SER A 207 -5.86 -2.15 -8.54
C SER A 207 -5.66 -2.30 -10.05
N LEU A 208 -5.55 -3.55 -10.54
CA LEU A 208 -5.44 -3.84 -11.98
C LEU A 208 -6.70 -3.43 -12.74
N HIS A 209 -7.89 -3.72 -12.21
CA HIS A 209 -9.15 -3.26 -12.78
C HIS A 209 -9.21 -1.72 -12.85
N THR A 210 -8.77 -1.02 -11.81
CA THR A 210 -8.76 0.46 -11.79
C THR A 210 -7.93 1.01 -12.94
N VAL A 211 -6.73 0.48 -13.18
CA VAL A 211 -5.91 0.88 -14.33
C VAL A 211 -6.61 0.57 -15.64
N ALA A 212 -7.10 -0.66 -15.82
CA ALA A 212 -7.75 -1.07 -17.06
C ALA A 212 -9.01 -0.27 -17.39
N ASP A 213 -9.85 -0.02 -16.38
CA ASP A 213 -11.06 0.80 -16.48
C ASP A 213 -10.69 2.24 -16.88
N THR A 214 -9.63 2.81 -16.28
CA THR A 214 -9.12 4.16 -16.61
C THR A 214 -8.60 4.25 -18.04
N LEU A 215 -7.94 3.19 -18.52
CA LEU A 215 -7.46 3.09 -19.90
C LEU A 215 -8.57 2.72 -20.91
N SER A 216 -9.83 2.62 -20.47
CA SER A 216 -10.98 2.23 -21.29
C SER A 216 -10.83 0.84 -21.95
N VAL A 217 -10.09 -0.06 -21.30
CA VAL A 217 -9.85 -1.45 -21.73
C VAL A 217 -10.18 -2.42 -20.58
N PRO A 218 -11.45 -2.48 -20.13
CA PRO A 218 -11.83 -3.22 -18.93
C PRO A 218 -11.44 -4.69 -19.03
N LEU A 219 -10.90 -5.24 -17.94
CA LEU A 219 -10.52 -6.65 -17.87
C LEU A 219 -11.76 -7.56 -17.84
N ASP A 220 -11.66 -8.72 -18.49
CA ASP A 220 -12.70 -9.74 -18.48
C ASP A 220 -12.64 -10.60 -17.20
N SER A 221 -11.43 -10.84 -16.71
CA SER A 221 -11.17 -11.61 -15.49
C SER A 221 -9.82 -11.24 -14.86
N VAL A 222 -9.64 -11.65 -13.61
CA VAL A 222 -8.35 -11.63 -12.92
C VAL A 222 -8.05 -13.03 -12.42
N GLU A 223 -6.85 -13.51 -12.74
CA GLU A 223 -6.34 -14.82 -12.33
C GLU A 223 -5.13 -14.64 -11.41
N ALA A 224 -4.89 -15.61 -10.52
CA ALA A 224 -3.68 -15.65 -9.73
C ALA A 224 -3.04 -17.03 -9.75
N GLU A 225 -1.71 -17.02 -9.71
CA GLU A 225 -0.85 -18.18 -9.62
C GLU A 225 0.15 -17.98 -8.48
N GLY A 226 0.55 -19.07 -7.85
CA GLY A 226 1.53 -19.06 -6.76
C GLY A 226 2.52 -20.20 -6.93
N GLU A 227 3.80 -19.87 -6.88
CA GLU A 227 4.91 -20.80 -7.00
C GLU A 227 5.85 -20.66 -5.80
N VAL A 228 6.55 -21.74 -5.47
CA VAL A 228 7.65 -21.74 -4.49
C VAL A 228 8.91 -22.34 -5.10
N ALA A 229 10.05 -21.87 -4.65
CA ALA A 229 11.35 -22.45 -4.92
C ALA A 229 12.06 -22.76 -3.60
N THR A 230 12.85 -23.83 -3.59
CA THR A 230 13.56 -24.31 -2.40
C THR A 230 15.05 -24.01 -2.46
N ALA A 231 15.70 -23.95 -1.30
CA ALA A 231 17.16 -23.81 -1.25
C ALA A 231 17.83 -25.19 -1.44
N PRO A 232 18.78 -25.36 -2.36
CA PRO A 232 19.50 -26.62 -2.54
C PRO A 232 20.49 -26.91 -1.39
N ARG A 233 20.85 -25.88 -0.61
CA ARG A 233 21.73 -25.96 0.56
C ARG A 233 21.17 -25.17 1.73
N ALA A 234 21.78 -25.32 2.91
CA ALA A 234 21.39 -24.53 4.06
C ALA A 234 21.68 -23.04 3.82
N VAL A 235 20.75 -22.17 4.23
CA VAL A 235 20.87 -20.71 4.12
C VAL A 235 20.68 -20.09 5.49
N HIS A 236 21.62 -19.26 5.91
CA HIS A 236 21.51 -18.49 7.15
C HIS A 236 20.99 -17.08 6.81
N ILE A 237 19.84 -16.73 7.39
CA ILE A 237 19.21 -15.42 7.29
C ILE A 237 19.08 -14.82 8.70
N ALA A 238 18.77 -13.52 8.80
CA ALA A 238 18.61 -12.85 10.09
C ALA A 238 17.58 -13.53 11.00
N ALA A 239 16.47 -14.01 10.42
CA ALA A 239 15.41 -14.69 11.17
C ALA A 239 15.75 -16.14 11.60
N GLY A 240 16.81 -16.76 11.06
CA GLY A 240 17.15 -18.15 11.36
C GLY A 240 17.78 -18.90 10.20
N THR A 241 17.70 -20.24 10.22
CA THR A 241 18.30 -21.10 9.19
C THR A 241 17.25 -21.82 8.37
N LEU A 242 17.33 -21.69 7.04
CA LEU A 242 16.55 -22.50 6.10
C LEU A 242 17.33 -23.79 5.80
N ARG A 243 16.66 -24.94 5.91
CA ARG A 243 17.29 -26.24 5.62
C ARG A 243 17.25 -26.53 4.10
N PRO A 244 18.17 -27.36 3.57
CA PRO A 244 18.08 -27.83 2.19
C PRO A 244 16.70 -28.44 1.88
N GLY A 245 16.16 -28.17 0.70
CA GLY A 245 14.86 -28.66 0.24
C GLY A 245 13.64 -27.97 0.86
N THR A 246 13.85 -26.90 1.64
CA THR A 246 12.75 -26.10 2.20
C THR A 246 12.55 -24.80 1.43
N VAL A 247 11.33 -24.25 1.48
CA VAL A 247 10.96 -23.03 0.75
C VAL A 247 11.89 -21.88 1.11
N ALA A 248 12.49 -21.28 0.08
CA ALA A 248 13.43 -20.16 0.22
C ALA A 248 13.07 -18.98 -0.69
N ALA A 249 12.17 -19.18 -1.64
CA ALA A 249 11.53 -18.10 -2.38
C ALA A 249 10.09 -18.47 -2.71
N GLN A 250 9.25 -17.45 -2.85
CA GLN A 250 7.89 -17.56 -3.36
C GLN A 250 7.66 -16.52 -4.44
N ARG A 251 6.82 -16.87 -5.40
CA ARG A 251 6.43 -16.00 -6.50
C ARG A 251 4.93 -16.05 -6.63
N ILE A 252 4.28 -14.90 -6.52
CA ILE A 252 2.86 -14.75 -6.81
C ILE A 252 2.71 -13.94 -8.10
N THR A 253 1.81 -14.37 -8.97
CA THR A 253 1.49 -13.66 -10.21
C THR A 253 -0.01 -13.40 -10.20
N VAL A 254 -0.42 -12.13 -10.40
CA VAL A 254 -1.80 -11.74 -10.64
C VAL A 254 -1.89 -11.17 -12.03
N SER A 255 -2.74 -11.75 -12.87
CA SER A 255 -2.92 -11.36 -14.27
C SER A 255 -4.35 -10.89 -14.48
N GLY A 256 -4.51 -9.67 -15.00
CA GLY A 256 -5.75 -9.18 -15.57
C GLY A 256 -5.83 -9.56 -17.05
N LEU A 257 -6.87 -10.28 -17.43
CA LEU A 257 -7.06 -10.78 -18.79
C LEU A 257 -8.00 -9.90 -19.59
N ARG A 258 -7.70 -9.75 -20.88
CA ARG A 258 -8.56 -9.14 -21.89
C ARG A 258 -8.51 -9.98 -23.16
N ASP A 259 -9.67 -10.35 -23.69
CA ASP A 259 -9.82 -11.21 -24.87
C ASP A 259 -9.03 -12.52 -24.73
N GLY A 260 -9.08 -13.12 -23.53
CA GLY A 260 -8.39 -14.37 -23.20
C GLY A 260 -6.85 -14.26 -23.09
N ARG A 261 -6.28 -13.05 -23.09
CA ARG A 261 -4.84 -12.81 -22.96
C ARG A 261 -4.50 -11.90 -21.78
N PRO A 262 -3.41 -12.15 -21.03
CA PRO A 262 -2.96 -11.23 -20.00
C PRO A 262 -2.60 -9.85 -20.57
N LEU A 263 -3.27 -8.80 -20.09
CA LEU A 263 -3.01 -7.41 -20.46
C LEU A 263 -2.20 -6.68 -19.37
N LEU A 264 -2.60 -6.84 -18.11
CA LEU A 264 -1.90 -6.27 -16.96
C LEU A 264 -1.44 -7.39 -16.04
N ARG A 265 -0.19 -7.37 -15.58
CA ARG A 265 0.34 -8.39 -14.69
C ARG A 265 1.15 -7.76 -13.56
N PHE A 266 0.92 -8.24 -12.35
CA PHE A 266 1.78 -7.98 -11.20
C PHE A 266 2.40 -9.30 -10.71
N ARG A 267 3.73 -9.36 -10.61
CA ARG A 267 4.48 -10.55 -10.22
C ARG A 267 5.41 -10.23 -9.05
N ALA A 268 5.08 -10.65 -7.84
CA ALA A 268 5.95 -10.45 -6.69
C ALA A 268 6.79 -11.69 -6.40
N THR A 269 8.11 -11.55 -6.48
CA THR A 269 9.10 -12.56 -6.09
C THR A 269 9.75 -12.14 -4.77
N TRP A 270 9.43 -12.87 -3.70
CA TRP A 270 10.01 -12.65 -2.38
C TRP A 270 10.92 -13.83 -2.03
N TYR A 271 12.16 -13.54 -1.66
CA TYR A 271 13.21 -14.56 -1.55
C TYR A 271 14.17 -14.31 -0.40
N CYS A 272 14.77 -15.38 0.09
CA CYS A 272 15.80 -15.38 1.13
C CYS A 272 17.20 -15.68 0.57
N THR A 273 17.28 -16.16 -0.67
CA THR A 273 18.50 -16.46 -1.42
C THR A 273 18.17 -16.45 -2.92
N THR A 274 19.17 -16.16 -3.76
CA THR A 274 19.08 -16.31 -5.22
C THR A 274 19.52 -17.71 -5.68
N ASP A 275 20.15 -18.49 -4.81
CA ASP A 275 20.53 -19.87 -5.05
C ASP A 275 19.34 -20.80 -4.76
N LEU A 276 18.58 -21.10 -5.81
CA LEU A 276 17.30 -21.82 -5.76
C LEU A 276 17.34 -23.07 -6.64
N ASP A 277 16.50 -24.06 -6.32
CA ASP A 277 16.30 -25.26 -7.14
C ASP A 277 15.63 -24.97 -8.50
N ARG A 278 14.99 -23.82 -8.64
CA ARG A 278 14.40 -23.31 -9.88
C ARG A 278 15.26 -22.20 -10.47
N ALA A 279 15.41 -22.21 -11.79
CA ALA A 279 16.10 -21.16 -12.55
C ALA A 279 15.24 -19.90 -12.71
N TRP A 280 14.88 -19.27 -11.59
CA TRP A 280 14.19 -17.98 -11.59
C TRP A 280 15.19 -16.85 -11.84
N ASP A 281 14.86 -15.94 -12.76
CA ASP A 281 15.53 -14.64 -12.84
C ASP A 281 15.10 -13.82 -11.61
N VAL A 282 16.01 -13.70 -10.64
CA VAL A 282 15.80 -12.97 -9.38
C VAL A 282 16.68 -11.73 -9.41
N ARG A 283 16.06 -10.56 -9.51
CA ARG A 283 16.75 -9.27 -9.55
C ARG A 283 16.98 -8.70 -8.15
N ALA A 284 17.81 -7.67 -8.08
CA ALA A 284 17.96 -6.84 -6.89
C ALA A 284 16.62 -6.19 -6.48
N THR A 285 16.53 -5.74 -5.23
CA THR A 285 15.29 -5.20 -4.67
C THR A 285 14.75 -4.00 -5.44
N GLY A 286 13.42 -3.93 -5.51
CA GLY A 286 12.69 -2.88 -6.22
C GLY A 286 11.68 -3.46 -7.20
N TRP A 287 11.42 -2.71 -8.27
CA TRP A 287 10.48 -3.07 -9.31
C TRP A 287 11.13 -3.10 -10.69
N HIS A 288 10.69 -4.02 -11.52
CA HIS A 288 11.01 -4.08 -12.94
C HIS A 288 9.70 -4.01 -13.73
N ILE A 289 9.64 -3.17 -14.76
CA ILE A 289 8.44 -2.95 -15.55
C ILE A 289 8.76 -3.14 -17.02
N THR A 290 8.00 -4.01 -17.66
CA THR A 290 8.04 -4.19 -19.11
C THR A 290 6.69 -3.81 -19.69
N ILE A 291 6.71 -2.99 -20.74
CA ILE A 291 5.53 -2.60 -21.50
C ILE A 291 5.71 -3.05 -22.95
N ASP A 292 4.76 -3.86 -23.41
CA ASP A 292 4.60 -4.26 -24.80
C ASP A 292 3.51 -3.41 -25.46
N GLY A 293 3.76 -2.94 -26.67
CA GLY A 293 2.86 -2.00 -27.34
C GLY A 293 3.49 -1.37 -28.56
N ASP A 294 3.03 -0.17 -28.92
CA ASP A 294 3.62 0.62 -30.00
C ASP A 294 4.74 1.57 -29.54
N ALA A 295 4.94 1.71 -28.23
CA ALA A 295 6.06 2.41 -27.60
C ALA A 295 6.62 1.58 -26.41
N PRO A 296 7.31 0.46 -26.69
CA PRO A 296 7.72 -0.48 -25.65
C PRO A 296 8.73 0.13 -24.68
N LEU A 297 8.67 -0.30 -23.41
CA LEU A 297 9.55 0.15 -22.34
C LEU A 297 10.10 -1.04 -21.55
N ASP A 298 11.35 -0.89 -21.08
CA ASP A 298 12.01 -1.80 -20.14
C ASP A 298 12.64 -0.95 -19.04
N ILE A 299 12.14 -1.06 -17.81
CA ILE A 299 12.42 -0.09 -16.74
C ILE A 299 12.78 -0.79 -15.43
N ASP A 300 13.95 -0.51 -14.89
CA ASP A 300 14.38 -0.93 -13.55
C ASP A 300 14.27 0.21 -12.53
N LEU A 301 13.37 0.07 -11.56
CA LEU A 301 13.21 0.93 -10.38
C LEU A 301 13.80 0.25 -9.14
N ARG A 302 15.09 0.43 -8.92
CA ARG A 302 15.81 -0.20 -7.80
C ARG A 302 15.60 0.54 -6.49
N PHE A 303 15.63 -0.18 -5.38
CA PHE A 303 15.73 0.41 -4.04
C PHE A 303 17.20 0.46 -3.61
N PRO A 304 17.86 1.64 -3.66
CA PRO A 304 19.28 1.75 -3.33
C PRO A 304 19.51 1.80 -1.80
N VAL A 305 18.90 0.87 -1.08
CA VAL A 305 18.97 0.76 0.38
C VAL A 305 19.70 -0.55 0.72
N PRO A 306 20.80 -0.49 1.49
CA PRO A 306 21.43 -1.69 2.05
C PRO A 306 20.41 -2.58 2.77
N LEU A 307 20.51 -3.90 2.60
CA LEU A 307 19.49 -4.85 3.05
C LEU A 307 19.25 -4.81 4.58
N ASP A 308 20.31 -4.61 5.37
CA ASP A 308 20.25 -4.44 6.82
C ASP A 308 19.43 -3.21 7.26
N ARG A 309 19.30 -2.21 6.38
CA ARG A 309 18.48 -1.00 6.60
C ARG A 309 17.12 -1.06 5.89
N MET A 310 16.86 -2.08 5.07
CA MET A 310 15.66 -2.17 4.24
C MET A 310 14.39 -2.22 5.09
N ALA A 311 14.37 -3.00 6.17
CA ALA A 311 13.21 -3.12 7.06
C ALA A 311 12.82 -1.77 7.70
N ALA A 312 13.81 -0.89 7.93
CA ALA A 312 13.55 0.44 8.44
C ALA A 312 13.00 1.39 7.35
N MET A 313 13.48 1.28 6.11
CA MET A 313 13.14 2.22 5.04
C MET A 313 11.89 1.84 4.24
N SER A 314 11.66 0.56 3.99
CA SER A 314 10.62 0.11 3.07
C SER A 314 9.19 0.54 3.44
N PRO A 315 8.79 0.69 4.73
CA PRO A 315 7.45 1.18 5.04
C PRO A 315 7.19 2.61 4.57
N SER A 316 8.24 3.42 4.35
CA SER A 316 8.12 4.78 3.82
C SER A 316 7.61 4.81 2.38
N TYR A 317 7.87 3.78 1.55
CA TYR A 317 7.32 3.73 0.19
C TYR A 317 5.79 3.70 0.18
N THR A 318 5.18 3.08 1.18
CA THR A 318 3.72 3.07 1.35
C THR A 318 3.24 4.33 2.06
N ALA A 319 3.85 4.67 3.21
CA ALA A 319 3.39 5.76 4.06
C ALA A 319 3.44 7.13 3.36
N ASN A 320 4.55 7.44 2.68
CA ASN A 320 4.76 8.78 2.14
C ASN A 320 3.74 9.14 1.06
N ARG A 321 3.34 8.17 0.21
CA ARG A 321 2.32 8.42 -0.80
C ARG A 321 0.95 8.71 -0.16
N ALA A 322 0.58 7.96 0.88
CA ALA A 322 -0.65 8.21 1.62
C ALA A 322 -0.66 9.60 2.27
N VAL A 323 0.44 10.01 2.91
CA VAL A 323 0.55 11.36 3.51
C VAL A 323 0.45 12.44 2.43
N ASN A 324 1.16 12.29 1.31
CA ASN A 324 1.09 13.26 0.20
C ASN A 324 -0.28 13.31 -0.48
N ALA A 325 -1.12 12.28 -0.32
CA ALA A 325 -2.48 12.26 -0.87
C ALA A 325 -3.46 13.12 -0.06
N VAL A 326 -3.14 13.45 1.20
CA VAL A 326 -4.07 14.16 2.10
C VAL A 326 -4.59 15.47 1.50
N PRO A 327 -3.75 16.43 1.08
CA PRO A 327 -4.24 17.68 0.51
C PRO A 327 -5.10 17.46 -0.73
N VAL A 328 -4.73 16.49 -1.56
CA VAL A 328 -5.43 16.18 -2.81
C VAL A 328 -6.83 15.62 -2.53
N LEU A 329 -6.95 14.73 -1.54
CA LEU A 329 -8.23 14.13 -1.19
C LEU A 329 -9.15 15.11 -0.47
N CYS A 330 -8.61 15.96 0.40
CA CYS A 330 -9.39 16.97 1.13
C CYS A 330 -10.11 17.96 0.19
N GLU A 331 -9.53 18.22 -0.99
CA GLU A 331 -10.13 19.09 -2.01
C GLU A 331 -10.99 18.33 -3.04
N ALA A 332 -11.08 17.01 -2.93
CA ALA A 332 -11.86 16.20 -3.86
C ALA A 332 -13.36 16.25 -3.52
N SER A 333 -14.20 16.04 -4.54
CA SER A 333 -15.64 15.84 -4.34
C SER A 333 -15.91 14.62 -3.45
N PRO A 334 -16.98 14.59 -2.63
CA PRO A 334 -17.27 13.47 -1.72
C PRO A 334 -17.42 12.11 -2.41
N GLY A 335 -16.97 11.01 -1.78
CA GLY A 335 -17.15 9.64 -2.27
C GLY A 335 -15.91 8.74 -2.18
N ILE A 336 -16.03 7.51 -2.68
CA ILE A 336 -14.89 6.58 -2.83
C ILE A 336 -14.08 7.02 -4.07
N ARG A 337 -12.84 7.45 -3.87
CA ARG A 337 -11.97 8.01 -4.92
C ARG A 337 -10.85 7.04 -5.28
N SER A 338 -10.79 6.67 -6.56
CA SER A 338 -9.68 5.92 -7.13
C SER A 338 -8.48 6.85 -7.44
N THR A 339 -7.34 6.28 -7.82
CA THR A 339 -6.21 7.10 -8.29
C THR A 339 -6.54 7.91 -9.56
N ALA A 340 -7.57 7.53 -10.33
CA ALA A 340 -7.95 8.19 -11.58
C ALA A 340 -8.91 9.36 -11.34
N ASP A 341 -9.63 9.35 -10.22
CA ASP A 341 -10.54 10.44 -9.83
C ASP A 341 -9.81 11.65 -9.23
N LEU A 342 -8.54 11.46 -8.84
CA LEU A 342 -7.72 12.45 -8.17
C LEU A 342 -6.68 13.05 -9.13
N PRO A 343 -6.31 14.33 -8.97
CA PRO A 343 -5.15 14.87 -9.68
C PRO A 343 -3.86 14.14 -9.26
N HIS A 344 -2.80 14.33 -10.03
CA HIS A 344 -1.50 13.74 -9.72
C HIS A 344 -1.04 14.13 -8.31
N ILE A 345 -0.85 13.12 -7.46
CA ILE A 345 -0.29 13.28 -6.12
C ILE A 345 1.20 13.60 -6.23
N VAL A 346 1.57 14.82 -5.87
CA VAL A 346 2.95 15.33 -5.87
C VAL A 346 3.37 15.66 -4.44
N ALA A 347 4.60 15.30 -4.07
CA ALA A 347 5.14 15.57 -2.75
C ALA A 347 5.36 17.08 -2.51
N ARG A 348 5.13 17.53 -1.28
CA ARG A 348 5.46 18.87 -0.82
C ARG A 348 6.70 18.79 0.08
N LEU A 349 7.80 19.37 -0.38
CA LEU A 349 9.12 19.25 0.27
C LEU A 349 9.64 20.59 0.85
N GLY A 350 8.90 21.69 0.69
CA GLY A 350 9.25 23.04 1.13
C GLY A 350 8.29 24.10 0.58
#